data_AF-A0A9D1U8J2-F1
#
_entry.id   AF-A0A9D1U8J2-F1
#
_cell.length_a   1.000
_cell.length_b   1.000
_cell.length_c   1.000
_cell.angle_alpha   90.00
_cell.angle_beta   90.00
_cell.angle_gamma   90.00
#
_symmetry.space_group_name_H-M   'P 1'
#
loop_
_entity.id
_entity.type
_entity.pdbx_description
1 polymer ?
#
loop_
_entity_poly.entity_id
_entity_poly.type
_entity_poly.pdbx_seq_one_letter_code
_entity_poly.pdbx_strand_id
1 'polypeptide(L)' 'MGRGHVPTRMCVVCRRRMPKRELVRHILSPQGGEFLVDESQTRPGRGWYVCSETACREKFRRFRTGGRKRKGD' A
#
# COMPACT_ATOMS: atom_id res chain seq x y z
N MET A 1 -10.70 2.43 -24.40
CA MET A 1 -9.80 2.97 -23.37
C MET A 1 -10.60 3.95 -22.53
N GLY A 2 -11.17 3.49 -21.41
CA GLY A 2 -12.09 4.32 -20.64
C GLY A 2 -11.38 5.57 -20.15
N ARG A 3 -11.98 6.75 -20.39
CA ARG A 3 -11.60 8.02 -19.75
C ARG A 3 -11.86 7.87 -18.26
N GLY A 4 -10.95 7.18 -17.59
CA GLY A 4 -11.22 6.45 -16.36
C GLY A 4 -11.02 7.31 -15.14
N HIS A 5 -12.05 7.36 -14.28
CA HIS A 5 -11.95 7.91 -12.93
C HIS A 5 -10.67 7.43 -12.26
N VAL A 6 -9.76 8.37 -11.95
CA VAL A 6 -8.53 8.06 -11.21
C VAL A 6 -8.96 7.63 -9.82
N PRO A 7 -8.74 6.37 -9.42
CA PRO A 7 -9.23 5.92 -8.12
C PRO A 7 -8.53 6.68 -7.02
N THR A 8 -9.30 7.24 -6.08
CA THR A 8 -8.75 7.78 -4.85
C THR A 8 -8.48 6.63 -3.87
N ARG A 9 -7.34 6.69 -3.18
CA ARG A 9 -6.97 5.74 -2.13
C ARG A 9 -6.53 6.51 -0.89
N MET A 10 -6.49 5.83 0.25
CA MET A 10 -6.12 6.41 1.53
C MET A 10 -4.72 5.96 1.90
N CYS A 11 -3.87 6.91 2.30
CA CYS A 11 -2.60 6.57 2.92
C CYS A 11 -2.85 5.86 4.25
N VAL A 12 -2.26 4.69 4.45
CA VAL A 12 -2.46 3.90 5.69
C VAL A 12 -1.86 4.57 6.92
N VAL A 13 -0.93 5.51 6.74
CA VAL A 13 -0.23 6.21 7.82
C VAL A 13 -0.96 7.50 8.21
N CYS A 14 -1.04 8.48 7.30
CA CYS A 14 -1.66 9.77 7.62
C CYS A 14 -3.18 9.81 7.40
N ARG A 15 -3.80 8.73 6.91
CA ARG A 15 -5.24 8.61 6.63
C ARG A 15 -5.81 9.64 5.63
N ARG A 16 -4.96 10.45 4.97
CA ARG A 16 -5.36 11.35 3.89
C ARG A 16 -5.73 10.56 2.63
N ARG A 17 -6.75 11.06 1.91
CA ARG A 17 -7.18 10.54 0.61
C ARG A 17 -6.42 11.26 -0.50
N MET A 18 -5.83 10.50 -1.42
CA MET A 18 -5.04 11.01 -2.53
C MET A 18 -5.30 10.17 -3.79
N PRO A 19 -5.09 10.73 -5.00
CA PRO A 19 -5.12 9.95 -6.24
C PRO A 19 -4.19 8.74 -6.16
N LYS A 20 -4.63 7.57 -6.67
CA LYS A 20 -3.86 6.30 -6.66
C LYS A 20 -2.43 6.46 -7.16
N ARG A 21 -2.21 7.32 -8.17
CA ARG A 21 -0.90 7.59 -8.77
C ARG A 21 0.11 8.28 -7.83
N GLU A 22 -0.36 8.96 -6.79
CA GLU A 22 0.47 9.67 -5.81
C GLU A 22 0.85 8.80 -4.61
N LEU A 23 0.36 7.56 -4.60
CA LEU A 23 0.56 6.62 -3.51
C LEU A 23 1.41 5.44 -4.00
N VAL A 24 2.39 5.08 -3.19
CA VAL A 24 3.23 3.90 -3.41
C VAL A 24 2.54 2.69 -2.77
N ARG A 25 2.24 1.66 -3.56
CA ARG A 25 1.68 0.41 -3.06
C ARG A 25 2.80 -0.47 -2.51
N HIS A 26 2.61 -0.97 -1.31
CA HIS A 26 3.48 -1.94 -0.65
C HIS A 26 2.68 -3.21 -0.39
N ILE A 27 3.26 -4.38 -0.62
CA ILE A 27 2.67 -5.69 -0.34
C ILE A 27 3.53 -6.42 0.69
N LEU A 28 2.95 -7.34 1.45
CA LEU A 28 3.74 -8.22 2.29
C LEU A 28 4.45 -9.25 1.41
N SER A 29 5.73 -9.54 1.68
CA SER A 29 6.45 -10.57 0.94
C SER A 29 5.75 -11.93 1.07
N PRO A 30 5.87 -12.81 0.06
CA PRO A 30 5.40 -14.20 0.16
C PRO A 30 6.01 -14.96 1.34
N GLN A 31 7.24 -14.63 1.72
CA GLN A 31 7.98 -15.19 2.86
C GLN A 31 7.51 -14.60 4.19
N GLY A 32 6.80 -13.48 4.17
CA GLY A 32 6.34 -12.75 5.35
C GLY A 32 7.44 -11.86 5.97
N GLY A 33 7.05 -11.06 6.96
CA GLY A 33 7.98 -10.25 7.76
C GLY A 33 8.38 -8.90 7.18
N GLU A 34 8.43 -8.77 5.85
CA GLU A 34 8.85 -7.54 5.16
C GLU A 34 7.85 -7.08 4.09
N PHE A 35 7.89 -5.77 3.79
CA PHE A 35 7.10 -5.19 2.71
C PHE A 35 7.94 -5.02 1.45
N LEU A 36 7.36 -5.39 0.32
CA LEU A 36 7.90 -5.15 -1.01
C LEU A 36 7.14 -4.01 -1.68
N VAL A 37 7.86 -3.17 -2.42
CA VAL A 37 7.23 -2.18 -3.31
C VAL A 37 6.57 -2.92 -4.47
N ASP A 38 5.33 -2.55 -4.77
CA ASP A 38 4.60 -3.05 -5.93
C ASP A 38 4.32 -1.91 -6.92
N GLU A 39 5.30 -1.66 -7.78
CA GLU A 39 5.25 -0.61 -8.80
C GLU A 39 4.17 -0.88 -9.86
N SER A 40 3.98 -2.16 -10.23
CA SER A 40 2.96 -2.56 -11.20
C SER A 40 1.55 -2.46 -10.63
N GLN A 41 1.41 -2.46 -9.30
CA GLN A 41 0.13 -2.43 -8.58
C GLN A 41 -0.81 -3.58 -8.94
N THR A 42 -0.25 -4.67 -9.45
CA THR A 42 -0.96 -5.88 -9.89
C THR A 42 -0.57 -7.11 -9.08
N ARG A 43 0.45 -7.02 -8.21
CA ARG A 43 0.94 -8.18 -7.47
C ARG A 43 -0.12 -8.70 -6.49
N PRO A 44 -0.28 -10.03 -6.41
CA PRO A 44 -1.28 -10.64 -5.54
C PRO A 44 -0.98 -10.37 -4.06
N GLY A 45 -2.03 -10.42 -3.24
CA GLY A 45 -1.95 -10.20 -1.79
C GLY A 45 -2.45 -8.83 -1.34
N ARG A 46 -2.48 -8.64 -0.02
CA ARG A 46 -2.94 -7.40 0.60
C ARG A 46 -1.95 -6.28 0.30
N GLY A 47 -2.48 -5.14 -0.16
CA GLY A 47 -1.69 -3.94 -0.45
C GLY A 47 -1.95 -2.83 0.55
N TRP A 48 -0.90 -2.08 0.88
CA TRP A 48 -0.92 -0.89 1.71
C TRP A 48 -0.41 0.30 0.90
N TYR A 49 -1.19 1.36 0.85
CA TYR A 49 -0.83 2.58 0.12
C TYR A 49 -0.19 3.59 1.06
N VAL A 50 0.97 4.12 0.69
CA VAL A 50 1.73 5.10 1.47
C VAL A 50 2.02 6.30 0.58
N CYS A 51 1.82 7.53 1.08
CA CYS A 51 2.11 8.73 0.31
C CYS A 51 3.62 9.02 0.25
N SER A 52 3.99 9.96 -0.62
CA SER A 52 5.37 10.39 -0.84
C SER A 52 6.00 11.12 0.35
N GLU A 53 5.20 11.55 1.33
CA GLU A 53 5.66 12.27 2.53
C GLU A 53 6.69 11.47 3.32
N THR A 54 7.84 12.09 3.60
CA THR A 54 8.95 11.48 4.35
C THR A 54 8.48 10.93 5.70
N ALA A 55 7.72 11.73 6.46
CA ALA A 55 7.18 11.31 7.75
C ALA A 55 6.26 10.07 7.66
N CYS A 56 5.54 9.90 6.54
CA CYS A 56 4.72 8.70 6.33
C CYS A 56 5.58 7.49 5.99
N ARG A 57 6.59 7.65 5.14
CA ARG A 57 7.54 6.58 4.78
C ARG A 57 8.30 6.08 6.00
N GLU A 58 8.79 6.99 6.84
CA GLU A 58 9.51 6.65 8.07
C GLU A 58 8.64 5.90 9.08
N LYS A 59 7.40 6.38 9.30
CA LYS A 59 6.43 5.66 10.13
C LYS A 59 6.07 4.30 9.54
N PHE A 60 5.99 4.19 8.20
CA PHE A 60 5.70 2.93 7.53
C PHE A 60 6.83 1.90 7.67
N ARG A 61 8.09 2.31 7.80
CA ARG A 61 9.20 1.37 8.07
C ARG A 61 9.01 0.55 9.34
N ARG A 62 8.30 1.09 10.33
CA ARG A 62 7.96 0.41 11.60
C ARG A 62 6.55 -0.20 11.60
N PHE A 63 5.82 -0.06 10.50
CA PHE A 63 4.46 -0.56 10.39
C PHE A 63 4.48 -2.10 10.42
N ARG A 64 3.68 -2.69 11.29
CA ARG A 64 3.47 -4.14 11.37
C ARG A 64 2.04 -4.43 10.95
N THR A 65 1.84 -5.43 10.11
CA THR A 65 0.49 -5.87 9.77
C THR A 65 -0.13 -6.48 11.02
N GLY A 66 -1.07 -5.79 11.67
CA GLY A 66 -1.84 -6.38 12.77
C GLY A 66 -2.55 -7.62 12.28
N GLY A 67 -2.16 -8.79 12.82
CA GLY A 67 -2.56 -10.22 12.68
C GLY A 67 -3.73 -10.67 11.79
N ARG A 68 -4.20 -9.91 10.81
CA ARG A 68 -5.24 -10.32 9.88
C ARG A 68 -4.58 -11.26 8.87
N LYS A 69 -4.81 -12.56 9.08
CA LYS A 69 -4.45 -13.67 8.18
C LYS A 69 -4.66 -13.28 6.71
N ARG A 70 -3.85 -13.86 5.83
CA ARG A 70 -4.09 -13.88 4.38
C ARG A 70 -5.55 -14.31 4.20
N LYS A 71 -6.42 -13.43 3.71
CA LYS A 71 -7.76 -13.84 3.32
C LYS A 71 -7.59 -14.54 1.97
N GLY A 72 -7.36 -15.85 2.01
CA GLY A 72 -7.12 -16.68 0.82
C GLY A 72 -6.15 -17.85 1.03
N ASP A 73 -6.18 -18.50 2.20
CA ASP A 73 -5.86 -19.93 2.31
C ASP A 73 -7.20 -20.68 2.36
#